data_AF-A0A3S4UTH5-F1
#
_entry.id   AF-A0A3S4UTH5-F1
#
_cell.length_a   1.000
_cell.length_b   1.000
_cell.length_c   1.000
_cell.angle_alpha   90.00
_cell.angle_beta   90.00
_cell.angle_gamma   90.00
#
_symmetry.space_group_name_H-M   'P 1'
#
loop_
_entity.id
_entity.type
_entity.pdbx_description
1 polymer ?
#
loop_
_entity_poly.entity_id
_entity_poly.type
_entity_poly.pdbx_seq_one_letter_code
_entity_poly.pdbx_strand_id
1 'polypeptide(L)'
;MNTKNLVLMLILFSTYGFSQKSDTVFIKKENGHKIYKIQNRTSDLYNDISNFKEFEKDNNEKISQIGLNSRWIRIHKYNGKYFLYGPCDWCNDTKFQLGDNSIQIRGCELKTYKIISAKKINQREYKIAYVPLSAKKRKTVLKIKEIDSQYNIYEFSYRDGIDRSKMLFIRDSDYKSFDIINNECKYEKSPELKFED
;
A
#
# COMPACT_ATOMS: atom_id res chain seq x y z
N MET A 1 28.47 -13.30 -47.76
CA MET A 1 28.17 -12.78 -46.40
C MET A 1 29.30 -13.23 -45.49
N ASN A 2 30.06 -12.31 -44.92
CA ASN A 2 31.37 -12.60 -44.32
C ASN A 2 31.20 -13.30 -42.96
N THR A 3 31.77 -14.49 -42.79
CA THR A 3 31.66 -15.34 -41.57
C THR A 3 32.07 -14.60 -40.30
N LYS A 4 32.92 -13.58 -40.41
CA LYS A 4 33.31 -12.69 -39.30
C LYS A 4 32.16 -11.84 -38.75
N ASN A 5 31.20 -11.44 -39.58
CA ASN A 5 30.07 -10.61 -39.15
C ASN A 5 28.97 -11.45 -38.45
N LEU A 6 28.87 -12.74 -38.77
CA LEU A 6 27.92 -13.65 -38.12
C LEU A 6 28.33 -13.97 -36.66
N VAL A 7 29.64 -14.14 -36.43
CA VAL A 7 30.19 -14.43 -35.10
C VAL A 7 30.06 -13.23 -34.17
N LEU A 8 30.25 -12.01 -34.68
CA LEU A 8 30.09 -10.78 -33.89
C LEU A 8 28.63 -10.55 -33.45
N MET A 9 27.67 -10.90 -34.31
CA MET A 9 26.23 -10.82 -33.98
C MET A 9 25.83 -11.86 -32.91
N LEU A 10 26.41 -13.05 -32.94
CA LEU A 10 26.17 -14.11 -31.94
C LEU A 10 26.76 -13.76 -30.56
N ILE A 11 27.88 -13.06 -30.50
CA ILE A 11 28.48 -12.59 -29.23
C ILE A 11 27.67 -11.43 -28.63
N LEU A 12 27.12 -10.54 -29.45
CA LEU A 12 26.24 -9.47 -28.96
C LEU A 12 24.90 -10.02 -28.43
N PHE A 13 24.38 -11.12 -29.00
CA PHE A 13 23.18 -11.78 -28.48
C PHE A 13 23.41 -12.51 -27.15
N SER A 14 24.62 -13.03 -26.89
CA SER A 14 24.90 -13.74 -25.64
C SER A 14 25.11 -12.82 -24.44
N THR A 15 25.47 -11.54 -24.65
CA THR A 15 25.62 -10.56 -23.54
C THR A 15 24.29 -9.99 -23.04
N TYR A 16 23.19 -10.16 -23.77
CA TYR A 16 21.84 -9.80 -23.27
C TYR A 16 21.15 -10.96 -22.52
N GLY A 17 21.75 -12.15 -22.49
CA GLY A 17 21.11 -13.39 -22.02
C GLY A 17 21.28 -13.74 -20.54
N PHE A 18 22.05 -12.99 -19.77
CA PHE A 18 22.22 -13.26 -18.33
C PHE A 18 22.08 -11.98 -17.51
N SER A 19 20.89 -11.37 -17.56
CA SER A 19 20.48 -10.51 -16.45
C SER A 19 20.49 -11.37 -15.19
N GLN A 20 21.40 -11.06 -14.27
CA GLN A 20 21.47 -11.68 -12.95
C GLN A 20 20.06 -11.84 -12.38
N LYS A 21 19.72 -13.04 -11.91
CA LYS A 21 18.56 -13.23 -11.02
C LYS A 21 18.71 -12.21 -9.91
N SER A 22 17.75 -11.29 -9.79
CA SER A 22 17.83 -10.11 -8.91
C SER A 22 18.44 -10.49 -7.56
N ASP A 23 19.65 -10.00 -7.28
CA ASP A 23 20.25 -10.16 -5.97
C ASP A 23 19.30 -9.53 -4.93
N THR A 24 18.92 -10.31 -3.92
CA THR A 24 18.07 -9.81 -2.84
C THR A 24 18.80 -8.68 -2.12
N VAL A 25 18.29 -7.45 -2.23
CA VAL A 25 18.86 -6.30 -1.55
C VAL A 25 18.42 -6.29 -0.09
N PHE A 26 19.28 -6.76 0.80
CA PHE A 26 19.04 -6.74 2.25
C PHE A 26 19.20 -5.34 2.83
N ILE A 27 18.20 -4.93 3.62
CA ILE A 27 18.24 -3.77 4.51
C ILE A 27 18.78 -4.22 5.89
N LYS A 28 18.35 -5.40 6.35
CA LYS A 28 18.78 -6.02 7.60
C LYS A 28 18.86 -7.53 7.43
N LYS A 29 19.90 -8.18 7.97
CA LYS A 29 20.05 -9.64 7.93
C LYS A 29 20.65 -10.14 9.24
N GLU A 30 19.80 -10.68 10.10
CA GLU A 30 20.16 -11.34 11.35
C GLU A 30 19.65 -12.78 11.34
N ASN A 31 20.07 -13.59 12.32
CA ASN A 31 19.59 -14.97 12.41
C ASN A 31 18.09 -14.97 12.73
N GLY A 32 17.26 -15.51 11.83
CA GLY A 32 15.80 -15.58 11.99
C GLY A 32 15.01 -14.32 11.63
N HIS A 33 15.68 -13.17 11.38
CA HIS A 33 15.06 -11.90 11.03
C HIS A 33 15.74 -11.28 9.80
N LYS A 34 15.00 -11.06 8.72
CA LYS A 34 15.53 -10.42 7.51
C LYS A 34 14.59 -9.34 7.01
N ILE A 35 15.16 -8.20 6.63
CA ILE A 35 14.45 -7.12 5.96
C ILE A 35 15.11 -6.93 4.60
N TYR A 36 14.34 -7.02 3.52
CA TYR A 36 14.89 -6.93 2.17
C TYR A 36 13.88 -6.34 1.18
N LYS A 37 14.38 -5.83 0.06
CA LYS A 37 13.55 -5.32 -1.02
C LYS A 37 13.15 -6.44 -1.98
N ILE A 38 11.89 -6.43 -2.39
CA ILE A 38 11.33 -7.29 -3.42
C ILE A 38 10.95 -6.40 -4.60
N GLN A 39 11.60 -6.65 -5.74
CA GLN A 39 11.34 -5.96 -7.00
C GLN A 39 10.62 -6.85 -8.02
N ASN A 40 10.55 -8.16 -7.76
CA ASN A 40 9.82 -9.09 -8.60
C ASN A 40 8.30 -8.91 -8.44
N ARG A 41 7.66 -8.30 -9.44
CA ARG A 41 6.22 -8.01 -9.48
C ARG A 41 5.31 -9.25 -9.53
N THR A 42 5.88 -10.45 -9.70
CA THR A 42 5.14 -11.71 -9.66
C THR A 42 5.22 -12.41 -8.30
N SER A 43 5.89 -11.83 -7.30
CA SER A 43 5.94 -12.38 -5.94
C SER A 43 4.54 -12.44 -5.34
N ASP A 44 4.22 -13.54 -4.65
CA ASP A 44 2.92 -13.73 -3.96
C ASP A 44 2.63 -12.64 -2.93
N LEU A 45 3.66 -11.99 -2.39
CA LEU A 45 3.50 -10.90 -1.43
C LEU A 45 2.72 -9.71 -2.00
N TYR A 46 2.80 -9.48 -3.32
CA TYR A 46 1.94 -8.50 -4.00
C TYR A 46 0.46 -8.86 -3.86
N ASN A 47 0.12 -10.15 -3.99
CA ASN A 47 -1.25 -10.64 -3.86
C ASN A 47 -1.74 -10.47 -2.42
N ASP A 48 -0.90 -10.76 -1.42
CA ASP A 48 -1.24 -10.60 0.00
C ASP A 48 -1.50 -9.12 0.36
N ILE A 49 -0.63 -8.23 -0.12
CA ILE A 49 -0.76 -6.77 0.10
C ILE A 49 -1.99 -6.20 -0.61
N SER A 50 -2.39 -6.73 -1.77
CA SER A 50 -3.58 -6.27 -2.50
C SER A 50 -4.86 -7.06 -2.17
N ASN A 51 -4.82 -7.95 -1.18
CA ASN A 51 -5.96 -8.79 -0.85
C ASN A 51 -7.02 -8.04 -0.02
N PHE A 52 -8.23 -7.94 -0.57
CA PHE A 52 -9.42 -7.38 0.08
C PHE A 52 -10.52 -8.43 0.34
N LYS A 53 -10.22 -9.73 0.30
CA LYS A 53 -11.23 -10.81 0.44
C LYS A 53 -11.99 -10.79 1.79
N GLU A 54 -11.35 -10.33 2.86
CA GLU A 54 -11.98 -10.24 4.19
C GLU A 54 -12.99 -9.09 4.30
N PHE A 55 -12.95 -8.12 3.38
CA PHE A 55 -13.84 -6.97 3.41
C PHE A 55 -15.22 -7.36 2.92
N GLU A 56 -16.25 -6.87 3.62
CA GLU A 56 -17.64 -7.03 3.18
C GLU A 56 -17.86 -6.24 1.89
N LYS A 57 -18.67 -6.77 0.97
CA LYS A 57 -19.03 -6.05 -0.25
C LYS A 57 -19.97 -4.89 0.11
N ASP A 58 -19.66 -3.70 -0.39
CA ASP A 58 -20.52 -2.52 -0.34
C ASP A 58 -20.58 -1.91 -1.76
N ASN A 59 -21.68 -1.23 -2.10
CA ASN A 59 -21.71 -0.43 -3.31
C ASN A 59 -20.73 0.74 -3.16
N ASN A 60 -20.15 1.22 -4.26
CA ASN A 60 -19.21 2.35 -4.26
C ASN A 60 -19.53 3.38 -5.36
N GLU A 61 -20.73 3.33 -5.93
CA GLU A 61 -21.18 4.27 -6.97
C GLU A 61 -21.10 5.73 -6.49
N LYS A 62 -21.59 6.06 -5.28
CA LYS A 62 -21.55 7.42 -4.74
C LYS A 62 -20.11 7.88 -4.48
N ILE A 63 -19.26 6.97 -3.99
CA ILE A 63 -17.83 7.24 -3.78
C ILE A 63 -17.13 7.50 -5.13
N SER A 64 -17.47 6.72 -6.14
CA SER A 64 -16.91 6.86 -7.49
C SER A 64 -17.41 8.13 -8.18
N GLN A 65 -18.68 8.53 -7.98
CA GLN A 65 -19.26 9.76 -8.53
C GLN A 65 -18.57 11.02 -8.02
N ILE A 66 -18.10 11.03 -6.77
CA ILE A 66 -17.27 12.15 -6.26
C ILE A 66 -15.82 12.06 -6.74
N GLY A 67 -15.45 11.01 -7.49
CA GLY A 67 -14.12 10.80 -8.05
C GLY A 67 -13.10 10.30 -7.03
N LEU A 68 -13.52 9.53 -6.02
CA LEU A 68 -12.64 8.96 -5.00
C LEU A 68 -12.52 7.45 -5.20
N ASN A 69 -11.34 6.86 -4.98
CA ASN A 69 -11.19 5.41 -5.06
C ASN A 69 -11.87 4.71 -3.87
N SER A 70 -12.31 3.47 -4.08
CA SER A 70 -12.92 2.66 -3.03
C SER A 70 -11.89 1.93 -2.17
N ARG A 71 -10.77 1.47 -2.72
CA ARG A 71 -9.80 0.63 -2.00
C ARG A 71 -8.43 1.28 -1.87
N TRP A 72 -7.87 1.21 -0.67
CA TRP A 72 -6.63 1.91 -0.37
C TRP A 72 -5.66 1.01 0.35
N ILE A 73 -4.43 0.98 -0.16
CA ILE A 73 -3.32 0.19 0.35
C ILE A 73 -2.33 1.16 0.97
N ARG A 74 -1.87 0.85 2.19
CA ARG A 74 -0.88 1.66 2.89
C ARG A 74 0.46 1.61 2.17
N ILE A 75 1.11 2.75 2.10
CA ILE A 75 2.48 2.88 1.60
C ILE A 75 3.34 3.58 2.64
N HIS A 76 4.65 3.37 2.54
CA HIS A 76 5.62 3.87 3.49
C HIS A 76 6.77 4.57 2.77
N LYS A 77 7.39 5.53 3.44
CA LYS A 77 8.56 6.24 2.92
C LYS A 77 9.83 5.76 3.62
N TYR A 78 10.82 5.36 2.84
CA TYR A 78 12.10 4.85 3.33
C TYR A 78 13.24 5.36 2.44
N ASN A 79 14.21 6.06 3.02
CA ASN A 79 15.30 6.74 2.33
C ASN A 79 14.79 7.59 1.15
N GLY A 80 13.77 8.41 1.40
CA GLY A 80 13.20 9.33 0.41
C GLY A 80 12.36 8.69 -0.70
N LYS A 81 12.18 7.36 -0.71
CA LYS A 81 11.39 6.63 -1.72
C LYS A 81 10.19 5.92 -1.10
N TYR A 82 9.17 5.69 -1.90
CA TYR A 82 7.95 5.03 -1.48
C TYR A 82 7.97 3.52 -1.72
N PHE A 83 7.57 2.75 -0.72
CA PHE A 83 7.56 1.30 -0.73
C PHE A 83 6.27 0.77 -0.13
N LEU A 84 5.77 -0.31 -0.71
CA LEU A 84 4.86 -1.21 -0.01
C LEU A 84 5.61 -1.92 1.11
N TYR A 85 4.89 -2.39 2.12
CA TYR A 85 5.48 -3.10 3.25
C TYR A 85 4.80 -4.44 3.47
N GLY A 86 5.59 -5.51 3.44
CA GLY A 86 5.19 -6.82 3.96
C GLY A 86 5.63 -6.89 5.41
N PRO A 87 4.75 -6.61 6.39
CA PRO A 87 5.14 -6.59 7.79
C PRO A 87 5.39 -8.00 8.32
N CYS A 88 6.11 -8.09 9.43
CA CYS A 88 6.15 -9.33 10.19
C CYS A 88 4.79 -9.60 10.86
N ASP A 89 4.16 -8.54 11.37
CA ASP A 89 2.83 -8.57 11.94
C ASP A 89 1.84 -7.82 11.04
N TRP A 90 0.98 -8.56 10.35
CA TRP A 90 -0.05 -8.02 9.46
C TRP A 90 -1.08 -7.12 10.17
N CYS A 91 -1.10 -7.08 11.50
CA CYS A 91 -1.76 -5.99 12.24
C CYS A 91 -1.34 -4.58 11.79
N ASN A 92 -0.10 -4.44 11.29
CA ASN A 92 0.48 -3.16 10.85
C ASN A 92 0.13 -2.80 9.40
N ASP A 93 -0.44 -3.73 8.63
CA ASP A 93 -0.88 -3.53 7.25
C ASP A 93 -2.29 -2.92 7.22
N THR A 94 -2.35 -1.61 7.48
CA THR A 94 -3.64 -0.91 7.50
C THR A 94 -4.19 -0.77 6.09
N LYS A 95 -5.44 -1.21 5.86
CA LYS A 95 -6.15 -1.06 4.58
C LYS A 95 -7.50 -0.39 4.80
N PHE A 96 -7.96 0.36 3.80
CA PHE A 96 -9.28 0.98 3.81
C PHE A 96 -10.11 0.53 2.62
N GLN A 97 -11.38 0.21 2.85
CA GLN A 97 -12.40 0.08 1.81
C GLN A 97 -13.54 1.06 2.10
N LEU A 98 -13.82 1.93 1.14
CA LEU A 98 -14.88 2.92 1.14
C LEU A 98 -16.01 2.43 0.24
N GLY A 99 -17.19 2.27 0.83
CA GLY A 99 -18.43 2.12 0.09
C GLY A 99 -19.34 3.34 0.26
N ASP A 100 -20.56 3.24 -0.24
CA ASP A 100 -21.53 4.31 -0.27
C ASP A 100 -22.04 4.68 1.12
N ASN A 101 -22.17 3.66 1.98
CA ASN A 101 -22.75 3.81 3.32
C ASN A 101 -21.78 3.39 4.43
N SER A 102 -20.68 2.72 4.09
CA SER A 102 -19.73 2.21 5.06
C SER A 102 -18.28 2.52 4.71
N ILE A 103 -17.46 2.63 5.76
CA ILE A 103 -16.00 2.60 5.67
C ILE A 103 -15.53 1.44 6.51
N GLN A 104 -14.75 0.55 5.90
CA GLN A 104 -14.15 -0.59 6.52
C GLN A 104 -12.64 -0.36 6.63
N ILE A 105 -12.10 -0.57 7.82
CA ILE A 105 -10.68 -0.36 8.13
C ILE A 105 -10.13 -1.67 8.67
N ARG A 106 -9.15 -2.23 7.98
CA ARG A 106 -8.43 -3.42 8.44
C ARG A 106 -7.14 -2.96 9.10
N GLY A 107 -6.94 -3.36 10.35
CA GLY A 107 -5.66 -3.29 11.07
C GLY A 107 -5.37 -4.67 11.66
N CYS A 108 -5.31 -4.83 12.99
CA CYS A 108 -5.39 -6.16 13.62
C CYS A 108 -6.72 -6.88 13.41
N GLU A 109 -7.80 -6.12 13.34
CA GLU A 109 -9.16 -6.59 13.10
C GLU A 109 -9.80 -5.74 12.01
N LEU A 110 -10.81 -6.29 11.35
CA LEU A 110 -11.66 -5.53 10.44
C LEU A 110 -12.72 -4.78 11.25
N LYS A 111 -12.79 -3.46 11.06
CA LYS A 111 -13.77 -2.59 11.71
C LYS A 111 -14.61 -1.87 10.67
N THR A 112 -15.93 -1.96 10.83
CA THR A 112 -16.91 -1.30 9.96
C THR A 112 -17.53 -0.10 10.65
N TYR A 113 -17.60 1.02 9.93
CA TYR A 113 -18.19 2.26 10.39
C TYR A 113 -19.22 2.75 9.37
N LYS A 114 -20.23 3.47 9.84
CA LYS A 114 -21.25 4.10 8.98
C LYS A 114 -20.75 5.45 8.48
N ILE A 115 -20.74 5.65 7.16
CA ILE A 115 -20.50 6.95 6.56
C ILE A 115 -21.74 7.83 6.75
N ILE A 116 -21.51 9.03 7.27
CA ILE A 116 -22.52 10.08 7.45
C ILE A 116 -22.49 11.05 6.26
N SER A 117 -21.29 11.35 5.75
CA SER A 117 -21.13 12.14 4.53
C SER A 117 -19.78 11.90 3.89
N ALA A 118 -19.75 11.95 2.55
CA ALA A 118 -18.55 11.96 1.74
C ALA A 118 -18.66 13.14 0.76
N LYS A 119 -17.62 13.96 0.66
CA LYS A 119 -17.61 15.08 -0.27
C LYS A 119 -16.21 15.36 -0.82
N LYS A 120 -16.18 15.73 -2.09
CA LYS A 120 -15.03 16.36 -2.73
C LYS A 120 -14.93 17.81 -2.27
N ILE A 121 -13.77 18.21 -1.75
CA ILE A 121 -13.49 19.58 -1.33
C ILE A 121 -12.93 20.38 -2.51
N ASN A 122 -11.99 19.79 -3.23
CA ASN A 122 -11.41 20.31 -4.46
C ASN A 122 -10.88 19.13 -5.30
N GLN A 123 -10.13 19.41 -6.38
CA GLN A 123 -9.62 18.37 -7.27
C GLN A 123 -8.73 17.32 -6.58
N ARG A 124 -8.08 17.67 -5.46
CA ARG A 124 -7.06 16.85 -4.77
C ARG A 124 -7.42 16.50 -3.33
N GLU A 125 -8.57 16.95 -2.83
CA GLU A 125 -8.93 16.81 -1.43
C GLU A 125 -10.38 16.36 -1.26
N TYR A 126 -10.57 15.42 -0.33
CA TYR A 126 -11.84 14.81 0.00
C TYR A 126 -12.02 14.76 1.51
N LYS A 127 -13.28 14.72 1.94
CA LYS A 127 -13.64 14.63 3.36
C LYS A 127 -14.74 13.59 3.54
N ILE A 128 -14.48 12.64 4.42
CA ILE A 128 -15.43 11.60 4.82
C ILE A 128 -15.68 11.75 6.31
N ALA A 129 -16.94 11.86 6.69
CA ALA A 129 -17.36 11.79 8.07
C ALA A 129 -18.06 10.46 8.33
N TYR A 130 -17.67 9.77 9.41
CA TYR A 130 -18.22 8.47 9.76
C TYR A 130 -18.36 8.31 11.28
N VAL A 131 -19.17 7.34 11.68
CA VAL A 131 -19.43 6.99 13.08
C VAL A 131 -19.36 5.46 13.27
N PRO A 132 -18.97 4.96 14.44
CA PRO A 132 -19.08 3.53 14.74
C PRO A 132 -20.53 3.05 14.61
N LEU A 133 -20.73 1.81 14.17
CA LEU A 133 -22.07 1.22 14.03
C LEU A 133 -22.84 1.18 15.36
N SER A 134 -22.14 1.00 16.47
CA SER A 134 -22.71 1.19 17.81
C SER A 134 -22.76 2.69 18.13
N ALA A 135 -23.97 3.25 18.15
CA ALA A 135 -24.29 4.68 18.12
C ALA A 135 -23.81 5.55 19.30
N LYS A 136 -22.97 5.04 20.22
CA LYS A 136 -22.52 5.75 21.43
C LYS A 136 -21.16 6.49 21.28
N LYS A 137 -20.59 6.59 20.08
CA LYS A 137 -19.24 7.17 19.87
C LYS A 137 -19.23 8.42 18.99
N ARG A 138 -18.21 9.25 19.21
CA ARG A 138 -17.99 10.53 18.53
C ARG A 138 -17.79 10.35 17.02
N LYS A 139 -18.32 11.31 16.25
CA LYS A 139 -18.09 11.45 14.80
C LYS A 139 -16.61 11.63 14.51
N THR A 140 -16.08 10.81 13.63
CA THR A 140 -14.71 10.94 13.10
C THR A 140 -14.76 11.57 11.71
N VAL A 141 -13.72 12.34 11.40
CA VAL A 141 -13.56 12.98 10.09
C VAL A 141 -12.22 12.56 9.52
N LEU A 142 -12.27 11.80 8.43
CA LEU A 142 -11.13 11.47 7.59
C LEU A 142 -11.01 12.50 6.48
N LYS A 143 -9.83 13.10 6.37
CA LYS A 143 -9.40 13.90 5.23
C LYS A 143 -8.49 13.05 4.36
N ILE A 144 -8.72 13.09 3.06
CA ILE A 144 -7.90 12.40 2.07
C ILE A 144 -7.38 13.48 1.13
N LYS A 145 -6.05 13.60 1.04
CA LYS A 145 -5.39 14.63 0.24
C LYS A 145 -4.34 13.99 -0.65
N GLU A 146 -4.39 14.23 -1.95
CA GLU A 146 -3.29 13.90 -2.85
C GLU A 146 -2.08 14.79 -2.52
N ILE A 147 -0.95 14.15 -2.20
CA ILE A 147 0.30 14.84 -1.83
C ILE A 147 1.39 14.68 -2.89
N ASP A 148 1.29 13.66 -3.73
CA ASP A 148 2.23 13.41 -4.83
C ASP A 148 1.46 12.88 -6.05
N SER A 149 1.32 13.73 -7.07
CA SER A 149 0.59 13.41 -8.29
C SER A 149 1.38 12.56 -9.28
N GLN A 150 2.72 12.52 -9.16
CA GLN A 150 3.54 11.67 -10.01
C GLN A 150 3.33 10.19 -9.64
N TYR A 151 3.21 9.92 -8.34
CA TYR A 151 3.06 8.56 -7.82
C TYR A 151 1.63 8.23 -7.35
N ASN A 152 0.67 9.15 -7.49
CA ASN A 152 -0.72 9.00 -6.99
C ASN A 152 -0.78 8.65 -5.50
N ILE A 153 -0.04 9.39 -4.66
CA ILE A 153 0.03 9.16 -3.22
C ILE A 153 -0.88 10.13 -2.48
N TYR A 154 -1.62 9.59 -1.53
CA TYR A 154 -2.61 10.29 -0.75
C TYR A 154 -2.28 10.23 0.74
N GLU A 155 -2.29 11.38 1.43
CA GLU A 155 -2.29 11.46 2.88
C GLU A 155 -3.72 11.27 3.40
N PHE A 156 -3.88 10.28 4.28
CA PHE A 156 -5.07 10.10 5.09
C PHE A 156 -4.79 10.71 6.45
N SER A 157 -5.59 11.69 6.84
CA SER A 157 -5.51 12.31 8.16
C SER A 157 -6.85 12.33 8.88
N TYR A 158 -6.85 11.86 10.13
CA TYR A 158 -7.99 11.91 11.02
C TYR A 158 -7.53 12.24 12.44
N ARG A 159 -8.46 12.67 13.29
CA ARG A 159 -8.21 12.86 14.72
C ARG A 159 -8.86 11.73 15.50
N ASP A 160 -8.08 11.11 16.37
CA ASP A 160 -8.59 10.28 17.45
C ASP A 160 -8.22 10.95 18.78
N GLY A 161 -9.19 11.62 19.40
CA GLY A 161 -8.90 12.47 20.57
C GLY A 161 -8.02 13.68 20.22
N ILE A 162 -6.87 13.80 20.88
CA ILE A 162 -5.89 14.90 20.73
C ILE A 162 -4.93 14.61 19.56
N ASP A 163 -4.69 13.35 19.25
CA ASP A 163 -3.68 12.93 18.30
C ASP A 163 -4.18 13.02 16.86
N ARG A 164 -3.28 13.48 15.98
CA ARG A 164 -3.50 13.47 14.53
C ARG A 164 -2.74 12.30 13.96
N SER A 165 -3.46 11.28 13.53
CA SER A 165 -2.87 10.20 12.74
C SER A 165 -2.74 10.67 11.29
N LYS A 166 -1.55 10.48 10.72
CA LYS A 166 -1.26 10.65 9.30
C LYS A 166 -0.69 9.35 8.76
N MET A 167 -1.19 8.94 7.60
CA MET A 167 -0.74 7.73 6.92
C MET A 167 -0.81 7.95 5.42
N LEU A 168 0.09 7.31 4.69
CA LEU A 168 0.17 7.41 3.24
C LEU A 168 -0.52 6.20 2.61
N PHE A 169 -1.26 6.46 1.55
CA PHE A 169 -2.01 5.45 0.82
C PHE A 169 -1.87 5.64 -0.69
N ILE A 170 -2.06 4.53 -1.39
CA ILE A 170 -2.23 4.47 -2.84
C ILE A 170 -3.55 3.78 -3.16
N ARG A 171 -4.04 3.97 -4.38
CA ARG A 171 -5.16 3.19 -4.91
C ARG A 171 -4.72 1.73 -5.06
N ASP A 172 -5.64 0.81 -4.86
CA ASP A 172 -5.39 -0.63 -5.03
C ASP A 172 -4.92 -0.98 -6.45
N SER A 173 -5.36 -0.24 -7.47
CA SER A 173 -4.90 -0.38 -8.85
C SER A 173 -3.41 -0.14 -9.04
N ASP A 174 -2.78 0.65 -8.17
CA ASP A 174 -1.45 1.22 -8.41
C ASP A 174 -0.32 0.43 -7.71
N TYR A 175 -0.66 -0.58 -6.91
CA TYR A 175 0.26 -1.31 -6.02
C TYR A 175 1.48 -1.91 -6.71
N LYS A 176 1.33 -2.44 -7.93
CA LYS A 176 2.45 -3.01 -8.70
C LYS A 176 3.47 -1.98 -9.20
N SER A 177 3.18 -0.69 -9.06
CA SER A 177 4.13 0.38 -9.40
C SER A 177 5.23 0.56 -8.36
N PHE A 178 5.09 -0.06 -7.18
CA PHE A 178 5.98 0.12 -6.03
C PHE A 178 6.74 -1.16 -5.70
N ASP A 179 8.00 -1.01 -5.30
CA ASP A 179 8.78 -2.08 -4.68
C ASP A 179 8.21 -2.39 -3.29
N ILE A 180 8.38 -3.64 -2.83
CA ILE A 180 8.01 -4.03 -1.46
C ILE A 180 9.27 -4.08 -0.60
N ILE A 181 9.21 -3.56 0.61
CA ILE A 181 10.13 -3.94 1.68
C ILE A 181 9.45 -5.06 2.47
N ASN A 182 10.06 -6.24 2.48
CA ASN A 182 9.55 -7.39 3.23
C ASN A 182 10.30 -7.50 4.56
N ASN A 183 9.56 -7.60 5.66
CA ASN A 183 10.07 -7.91 6.99
C ASN A 183 9.79 -9.39 7.31
N GLU A 184 10.70 -10.25 6.86
CA GLU A 184 10.62 -11.69 7.04
C GLU A 184 10.96 -12.08 8.49
N CYS A 185 9.97 -12.64 9.19
CA CYS A 185 10.13 -13.21 10.52
C CYS A 185 9.73 -14.69 10.51
N LYS A 186 10.74 -15.57 10.46
CA LYS A 186 10.53 -17.01 10.20
C LYS A 186 10.08 -17.79 11.44
N TYR A 187 10.53 -17.38 12.62
CA TYR A 187 10.38 -18.15 13.85
C TYR A 187 9.55 -17.42 14.90
N GLU A 188 9.79 -16.13 15.08
CA GLU A 188 9.14 -15.30 16.10
C GLU A 188 8.89 -13.90 15.58
N LYS A 189 7.90 -13.21 16.16
CA LYS A 189 7.62 -11.81 15.82
C LYS A 189 8.88 -10.97 16.05
N SER A 190 9.34 -10.34 14.98
CA SER A 190 10.51 -9.47 14.99
C SER A 190 10.08 -8.00 14.95
N PRO A 191 10.88 -7.06 15.49
CA PRO A 191 10.57 -5.64 15.41
C PRO A 191 10.32 -5.19 13.98
N GLU A 192 9.34 -4.30 13.80
CA GLU A 192 9.02 -3.71 12.50
C GLU A 192 10.08 -2.67 12.06
N LEU A 193 10.23 -2.51 10.75
CA LEU A 193 11.05 -1.45 10.18
C LEU A 193 10.43 -0.09 10.52
N LYS A 194 11.26 0.86 10.94
CA LYS A 194 10.85 2.26 11.12
C LYS A 194 10.89 2.98 9.78
N PHE A 195 9.83 3.72 9.50
CA PHE A 195 9.65 4.51 8.29
C PHE A 195 9.70 6.01 8.59
N GLU A 196 9.89 6.82 7.56
CA GLU A 196 9.75 8.27 7.63
C GLU A 196 8.27 8.65 7.79
N ASP A 197 8.01 9.73 8.54
CA ASP A 197 6.68 10.30 8.76
C ASP A 197 6.17 11.13 7.58
#